data_AF-A0A1F5BHZ0-F1
#
_entry.id   AF-A0A1F5BHZ0-F1
#
_cell.length_a   1.000
_cell.length_b   1.000
_cell.length_c   1.000
_cell.angle_alpha   90.00
_cell.angle_beta   90.00
_cell.angle_gamma   90.00
#
_symmetry.space_group_name_H-M   'P 1'
#
loop_
_entity.id
_entity.type
_entity.pdbx_description
1 polymer ?
#
loop_
_entity_poly.entity_id
_entity_poly.type
_entity_poly.pdbx_seq_one_letter_code
_entity_poly.pdbx_strand_id
1 'polypeptide(L)' 'MHYGNIFFGWVFMLVWWVLIITAIVVFIKWLIEQFGEKKEGPAAKQAMDILKERYARGEIDKKEFEEKKKDLMG' A
#
# COMPACT_ATOMS: atom_id res chain seq x y z
N MET A 1 -27.19 -26.48 33.31
CA MET A 1 -27.01 -25.15 32.70
C MET A 1 -25.51 -24.86 32.64
N HIS A 2 -24.86 -25.03 31.49
CA HIS A 2 -23.39 -24.90 31.35
C HIS A 2 -23.01 -24.23 30.00
N TYR A 3 -23.76 -23.20 29.60
CA TYR A 3 -23.51 -22.45 28.37
C TYR A 3 -22.61 -21.22 28.55
N GLY A 4 -22.32 -20.82 29.80
CA GLY A 4 -21.53 -19.61 30.09
C GLY A 4 -20.06 -19.69 29.67
N ASN A 5 -19.48 -20.89 29.67
CA ASN A 5 -18.04 -21.07 29.41
C ASN A 5 -17.67 -21.05 27.92
N ILE A 6 -18.62 -21.36 27.02
CA ILE A 6 -18.39 -21.36 25.57
C ILE A 6 -18.31 -19.92 25.05
N PHE A 7 -19.17 -19.04 25.55
CA PHE A 7 -19.17 -17.63 25.17
C PHE A 7 -17.86 -16.94 25.57
N PHE A 8 -17.36 -17.19 26.78
CA PHE A 8 -16.11 -16.60 27.25
C PHE A 8 -14.89 -17.08 26.45
N GLY A 9 -14.84 -18.37 26.09
CA GLY A 9 -13.78 -18.91 25.23
C GLY A 9 -13.81 -18.33 23.81
N TRP A 10 -14.99 -18.15 23.21
CA TRP A 10 -15.13 -17.60 21.87
C TRP A 10 -14.75 -16.11 21.80
N VAL A 11 -15.15 -15.33 22.81
CA VAL A 11 -14.76 -13.92 22.92
C VAL A 11 -13.25 -13.77 23.09
N PHE A 12 -12.63 -14.58 23.96
CA PHE A 12 -11.17 -14.57 24.13
C PHE A 12 -10.45 -14.90 22.83
N MET A 13 -10.95 -15.88 22.07
CA MET A 13 -10.41 -16.23 20.76
C MET A 13 -10.48 -15.06 19.76
N LEU A 14 -11.62 -14.35 19.70
CA LEU A 14 -11.77 -13.18 18.83
C LEU A 14 -10.82 -12.04 19.24
N VAL A 15 -10.70 -11.74 20.53
CA VAL A 15 -9.76 -10.72 21.03
C VAL A 15 -8.32 -11.08 20.66
N TRP A 16 -7.95 -12.37 20.78
CA TRP A 16 -6.64 -12.87 20.38
C TRP A 16 -6.37 -12.67 18.88
N TRP A 17 -7.34 -12.98 18.03
CA TRP A 17 -7.27 -12.71 16.59
C TRP A 17 -7.14 -11.23 16.25
N VAL A 18 -7.91 -10.36 16.91
CA VAL A 18 -7.82 -8.90 16.72
C VAL A 18 -6.45 -8.37 17.12
N LEU A 19 -5.86 -8.88 18.21
CA LEU A 19 -4.49 -8.54 18.62
C LEU A 19 -3.46 -8.93 17.55
N ILE A 20 -3.56 -10.16 17.01
CA ILE A 20 -2.68 -10.62 15.93
C ILE A 20 -2.81 -9.73 14.70
N ILE A 21 -4.04 -9.44 14.25
CA ILE A 21 -4.28 -8.58 13.10
C ILE A 21 -3.73 -7.18 13.34
N THR A 22 -3.96 -6.61 14.53
CA THR A 22 -3.45 -5.28 14.89
C THR A 22 -1.93 -5.26 14.86
N ALA A 23 -1.27 -6.28 15.41
CA ALA A 23 0.18 -6.41 15.37
C ALA A 23 0.70 -6.49 13.93
N ILE A 24 0.07 -7.28 13.07
CA ILE A 24 0.43 -7.40 11.64
C ILE A 24 0.24 -6.05 10.93
N VAL A 25 -0.90 -5.38 11.12
CA VAL A 25 -1.18 -4.09 10.48
C VAL A 25 -0.19 -3.03 10.92
N VAL A 26 0.13 -2.94 12.21
CA VAL A 26 1.13 -2.00 12.73
C VAL A 26 2.51 -2.34 12.18
N PHE A 27 2.89 -3.62 12.14
CA PHE A 27 4.16 -4.06 11.59
C PHE A 27 4.29 -3.73 10.10
N ILE A 28 3.24 -3.97 9.31
CA ILE A 28 3.20 -3.61 7.88
C ILE A 28 3.25 -2.08 7.70
N LYS A 29 2.48 -1.31 8.47
CA LYS A 29 2.54 0.17 8.41
C LYS A 29 3.93 0.68 8.76
N TRP A 30 4.55 0.16 9.81
CA TRP A 30 5.91 0.50 10.21
C TRP A 30 6.94 0.11 9.15
N LEU A 31 6.79 -1.06 8.52
CA LEU A 31 7.62 -1.45 7.38
C LEU A 31 7.42 -0.52 6.18
N ILE A 32 6.19 -0.14 5.86
CA ILE A 32 5.92 0.81 4.77
C ILE A 32 6.49 2.20 5.12
N GLU A 33 6.46 2.64 6.36
CA GLU A 33 7.08 3.90 6.78
C GLU A 33 8.62 3.81 6.72
N GLN A 34 9.21 2.71 7.21
CA GLN A 34 10.66 2.47 7.19
C GLN A 34 11.23 2.31 5.77
N PHE A 35 10.54 1.58 4.89
CA PHE A 35 10.96 1.32 3.51
C PHE A 35 10.39 2.33 2.51
N GLY A 36 9.28 3.00 2.85
CA GLY A 36 8.66 4.03 2.01
C GLY A 36 9.29 5.41 2.17
N GLU A 37 10.11 5.65 3.20
CA GLU A 37 10.82 6.91 3.37
C GLU A 37 12.28 6.91 2.88
N LYS A 38 12.79 5.82 2.31
CA LYS A 38 14.17 5.80 1.78
C LYS A 38 14.27 5.20 0.38
N LYS A 39 14.16 6.10 -0.61
CA LYS A 39 14.60 5.98 -2.01
C LYS A 39 13.73 4.99 -2.83
N GLU A 40 12.52 5.35 -3.23
CA GLU A 40 12.22 6.09 -4.46
C GLU A 40 10.99 6.97 -4.19
N GLY A 41 11.15 8.28 -4.26
CA GLY A 41 10.13 9.21 -3.75
C GLY A 41 8.74 9.01 -4.40
N PRO A 42 7.65 9.38 -3.69
CA PRO A 42 6.30 9.47 -4.25
C PRO A 42 6.25 10.20 -5.59
N ALA A 43 7.20 11.10 -5.83
CA ALA A 43 7.39 11.83 -7.07
C ALA A 43 7.65 10.95 -8.31
N ALA A 44 8.30 9.79 -8.21
CA ALA A 44 8.58 8.93 -9.38
C ALA A 44 7.34 8.13 -9.80
N LYS A 45 6.62 7.56 -8.82
CA LYS A 45 5.31 6.93 -9.07
C LYS A 45 4.27 7.96 -9.51
N GLN A 46 4.23 9.13 -8.87
CA GLN A 46 3.38 10.24 -9.30
C GLN A 46 3.77 10.75 -10.69
N ALA A 47 5.06 10.92 -11.01
CA ALA A 47 5.48 11.35 -12.34
C ALA A 47 5.05 10.33 -13.41
N MET A 48 5.22 9.03 -13.14
CA MET A 48 4.78 7.97 -14.04
C MET A 48 3.24 7.93 -14.19
N ASP A 49 2.50 8.12 -13.10
CA ASP A 49 1.03 8.13 -13.12
C ASP A 49 0.50 9.40 -13.81
N ILE A 50 1.11 10.57 -13.59
CA ILE A 50 0.80 11.83 -14.30
C ILE A 50 1.12 11.70 -15.79
N LEU A 51 2.24 11.07 -16.16
CA LEU A 51 2.58 10.82 -17.56
C LEU A 51 1.56 9.91 -18.25
N LYS A 52 1.14 8.83 -17.58
CA LYS A 52 0.09 7.93 -18.11
C LYS A 52 -1.24 8.64 -18.25
N GLU A 53 -1.62 9.47 -17.28
CA GLU A 53 -2.89 10.20 -17.31
C GLU A 53 -2.94 11.19 -18.48
N ARG A 54 -1.87 11.93 -18.75
CA ARG A 54 -1.78 12.84 -19.91
C ARG A 54 -1.77 12.11 -21.25
N TYR A 55 -1.14 10.94 -21.32
CA TYR A 55 -1.18 10.09 -22.51
C TYR A 55 -2.59 9.58 -22.79
N ALA A 56 -3.31 9.13 -21.74
CA ALA A 56 -4.70 8.68 -21.86
C ALA A 56 -5.66 9.81 -22.24
N ARG A 57 -5.38 11.05 -21.78
CA ARG A 57 -6.09 12.26 -22.20
C ARG A 57 -5.75 12.72 -23.62
N GLY A 58 -4.71 12.14 -24.24
CA GLY A 58 -4.22 12.53 -25.57
C GLY A 58 -3.48 13.87 -25.58
N GLU A 59 -3.06 14.38 -24.42
CA GLU A 59 -2.32 15.65 -24.29
C GLU A 59 -0.84 15.52 -24.69
N ILE A 60 -0.31 14.29 -24.66
CA ILE A 60 1.07 13.96 -25.06
C ILE A 60 1.06 12.82 -26.07
N ASP A 61 1.97 12.88 -27.03
CA ASP A 61 2.14 11.83 -28.04
C ASP A 61 2.92 10.63 -27.47
N LYS A 62 2.75 9.46 -28.07
CA LYS A 62 3.47 8.23 -27.68
C LYS A 62 4.99 8.43 -27.69
N LYS A 63 5.53 9.21 -28.62
CA LYS A 63 6.97 9.53 -28.66
C LYS A 63 7.44 10.28 -27.41
N GLU A 64 6.70 11.31 -26.99
CA GLU A 64 7.04 12.11 -25.81
C GLU A 64 6.91 11.28 -24.52
N PHE A 65 5.93 10.39 -24.46
CA PHE A 65 5.76 9.45 -23.34
C PHE A 65 6.97 8.51 -23.23
N GLU A 66 7.44 7.94 -24.35
CA GLU A 66 8.57 7.01 -24.34
C GLU A 66 9.90 7.68 -23.97
N GLU A 67 10.15 8.92 -24.43
CA GLU A 67 11.34 9.69 -24.05
C GLU A 67 11.37 9.99 -22.56
N LYS A 68 10.29 10.54 -22.01
CA LYS A 68 10.19 10.89 -20.58
C LYS A 68 10.20 9.64 -19.69
N LYS A 69 9.63 8.52 -20.15
CA LYS A 69 9.71 7.25 -19.43
C LYS A 69 11.13 6.72 -19.35
N LYS A 70 11.92 6.84 -20.43
CA LYS A 70 13.34 6.46 -20.43
C LYS A 70 14.16 7.35 -19.50
N ASP A 71 13.91 8.65 -19.52
CA ASP A 71 14.58 9.64 -18.67
C ASP A 71 14.29 9.41 -17.17
N LEU A 72 13.09 8.94 -16.83
CA LEU A 72 12.71 8.57 -15.46
C LEU A 72 13.21 7.20 -14.99
N MET A 73 13.62 6.32 -15.91
CA MET A 73 14.13 4.98 -15.61
C MET A 73 15.67 4.86 -15.72
N GLY A 74 16.33 5.89 -16.24
CA GLY A 74 17.80 5.96 -16.39
C GLY A 74 18.46 6.70 -15.23
#